data_AF-A0A939WKB7-F1
#
_entry.id   AF-A0A939WKB7-F1
#
_cell.length_a   1.000
_cell.length_b   1.000
_cell.length_c   1.000
_cell.angle_alpha   90.00
_cell.angle_beta   90.00
_cell.angle_gamma   90.00
#
_symmetry.space_group_name_H-M   'P 1'
#
loop_
_entity.id
_entity.type
_entity.pdbx_description
1 polymer ?
#
loop_
_entity_poly.entity_id
_entity_poly.type
_entity_poly.pdbx_seq_one_letter_code
_entity_poly.pdbx_strand_id
1 'polypeptide(L)'
;MPASETATKQKLLDYIKRVSQEQQEILYEFELPSAFIDKETVSAFSTLFCSLDIEVTEDLCAGDDTGKNKAFARKCALLNEAGLVFGFVFDAGVAQQKIQLSIKKIRSLIDFMLEQYPNHVQLECDGLRPSAVLSTQDIKTVRAFFYAVETFYTYGRAVPWFLTVLEPLKIRPSVFLSDFAEWQRCNNCGAGSGFSAEDAPHTEIEKMLLNFVKLKYEEKKLPYVYPAAEDMIRLHGAFARASAEQTETVLDLSYLPDDLFSPYAQDLRLFASEVCMESCTVKVFSGREGPDFSYIN
;
A
#
# COMPACT_ATOMS: atom_id res chain seq x y z
N MET A 1 5.62 1.58 29.07
CA MET A 1 6.67 0.63 28.61
C MET A 1 7.40 0.09 29.83
N PRO A 2 7.63 -1.24 29.90
CA PRO A 2 8.56 -1.85 30.86
C PRO A 2 9.99 -1.34 30.69
N ALA A 3 10.80 -1.39 31.77
CA ALA A 3 12.15 -0.83 31.81
C ALA A 3 13.13 -1.41 30.77
N SER A 4 12.94 -2.66 30.34
CA SER A 4 13.74 -3.31 29.29
C SER A 4 13.50 -2.69 27.91
N GLU A 5 12.25 -2.38 27.58
CA GLU A 5 11.88 -1.77 26.29
C GLU A 5 12.39 -0.34 26.16
N THR A 6 12.37 0.43 27.25
CA THR A 6 12.92 1.79 27.28
C THR A 6 14.43 1.80 27.02
N ALA A 7 15.16 0.83 27.58
CA ALA A 7 16.60 0.71 27.35
C ALA A 7 16.91 0.32 25.90
N THR A 8 16.09 -0.52 25.28
CA THR A 8 16.20 -0.89 23.86
C THR A 8 15.89 0.31 22.96
N LYS A 9 14.84 1.08 23.24
CA LYS A 9 14.51 2.31 22.51
C LYS A 9 15.68 3.30 22.54
N GLN A 10 16.29 3.52 23.71
CA GLN A 10 17.41 4.45 23.83
C GLN A 10 18.60 4.02 22.97
N LYS A 11 18.92 2.72 22.95
CA LYS A 11 20.00 2.19 22.10
C LYS A 11 19.70 2.39 20.61
N LEU A 12 18.45 2.25 20.19
CA LEU A 12 18.02 2.52 18.82
C LEU A 12 18.22 4.00 18.45
N LEU A 13 17.81 4.93 19.32
CA LEU A 13 18.00 6.37 19.09
C LEU A 13 19.49 6.73 19.03
N ASP A 14 20.30 6.16 19.91
CA ASP A 14 21.75 6.37 19.91
C ASP A 14 22.40 5.81 18.63
N TYR A 15 21.91 4.70 18.10
CA TYR A 15 22.35 4.13 16.83
C TYR A 15 22.01 5.04 15.66
N ILE A 16 20.74 5.46 15.53
CA ILE A 16 20.27 6.37 14.47
C ILE A 16 21.11 7.65 14.45
N LYS A 17 21.37 8.23 15.62
CA LYS A 17 22.16 9.45 15.75
C LYS A 17 23.61 9.29 15.28
N ARG A 18 24.21 8.11 15.46
CA ARG A 18 25.58 7.85 14.98
C ARG A 18 25.59 7.68 13.47
N VAL A 19 24.65 6.89 12.94
CA VAL A 19 24.60 6.57 11.52
C VAL A 19 24.27 7.80 10.68
N SER A 20 23.40 8.69 11.15
CA SER A 20 23.05 9.93 10.44
C SER A 20 24.23 10.90 10.27
N GLN A 21 25.30 10.71 11.03
CA GLN A 21 26.54 11.50 10.94
C GLN A 21 27.58 10.91 9.97
N GLU A 22 27.46 9.64 9.59
CA GLU A 22 28.51 8.89 8.89
C GLU A 22 28.13 8.49 7.45
N GLN A 23 26.87 8.15 7.16
CA GLN A 23 26.43 7.56 5.88
C GLN A 23 24.99 8.00 5.54
N GLN A 24 24.82 9.10 4.80
CA GLN A 24 23.48 9.62 4.46
C GLN A 24 22.90 9.07 3.15
N GLU A 25 23.70 8.39 2.33
CA GLU A 25 23.29 7.89 1.00
C GLU A 25 22.83 6.41 1.01
N ILE A 26 22.91 5.73 2.17
CA ILE A 26 22.45 4.34 2.31
C ILE A 26 20.97 4.34 2.69
N LEU A 27 20.18 3.53 1.99
CA LEU A 27 18.82 3.19 2.42
C LEU A 27 18.90 2.17 3.57
N TYR A 28 18.35 2.54 4.73
CA TYR A 28 18.24 1.64 5.87
C TYR A 28 16.83 1.06 6.00
N GLU A 29 16.74 -0.25 6.25
CA GLU A 29 15.50 -0.94 6.56
C GLU A 29 15.50 -1.31 8.05
N PHE A 30 14.42 -0.97 8.75
CA PHE A 30 14.29 -1.22 10.18
C PHE A 30 12.98 -1.93 10.49
N GLU A 31 13.07 -3.05 11.21
CA GLU A 31 11.93 -3.59 11.94
C GLU A 31 11.69 -2.73 13.19
N LEU A 32 10.52 -2.12 13.28
CA LEU A 32 10.15 -1.21 14.37
C LEU A 32 8.88 -1.71 15.08
N PRO A 33 8.98 -2.12 16.36
CA PRO A 33 7.80 -2.42 17.15
C PRO A 33 6.89 -1.19 17.23
N SER A 34 5.59 -1.37 16.99
CA SER A 34 4.64 -0.26 17.00
C SER A 34 4.66 0.54 18.32
N ALA A 35 5.06 -0.08 19.44
CA ALA A 35 5.24 0.56 20.74
C ALA A 35 6.25 1.71 20.72
N PHE A 36 7.25 1.69 19.82
CA PHE A 36 8.34 2.66 19.78
C PHE A 36 8.01 3.89 18.92
N ILE A 37 6.87 3.89 18.23
CA ILE A 37 6.45 5.01 17.38
C ILE A 37 5.90 6.13 18.27
N ASP A 38 6.71 7.17 18.44
CA ASP A 38 6.37 8.45 19.05
C ASP A 38 7.15 9.58 18.38
N LYS A 39 6.88 10.83 18.78
CA LYS A 39 7.46 12.01 18.16
C LYS A 39 8.99 12.03 18.18
N GLU A 40 9.61 11.48 19.22
CA GLU A 40 11.07 11.45 19.36
C GLU A 40 11.67 10.47 18.35
N THR A 41 11.13 9.25 18.28
CA THR A 41 11.58 8.23 17.33
C THR A 41 11.38 8.67 15.88
N VAL A 42 10.21 9.25 15.58
CA VAL A 42 9.89 9.76 14.24
C VAL A 42 10.86 10.87 13.82
N SER A 43 11.14 11.82 14.72
CA SER A 43 12.11 12.89 14.47
C SER A 43 13.53 12.36 14.27
N ALA A 44 13.90 11.26 14.92
CA ALA A 44 15.20 10.63 14.71
C ALA A 44 15.27 9.99 13.31
N PHE A 45 14.26 9.22 12.92
CA PHE A 45 14.23 8.55 11.61
C PHE A 45 14.13 9.53 10.44
N SER A 46 13.49 10.70 10.60
CA SER A 46 13.43 11.69 9.52
C SER A 46 14.78 12.30 9.13
N THR A 47 15.84 12.02 9.91
CA THR A 47 17.23 12.39 9.58
C THR A 47 17.95 11.34 8.73
N LEU A 48 17.32 10.20 8.47
CA LEU A 48 17.87 9.10 7.70
C LEU A 48 17.07 8.85 6.43
N PHE A 49 17.75 8.35 5.41
CA PHE A 49 17.08 7.71 4.29
C PHE A 49 16.72 6.28 4.70
N CYS A 50 15.47 6.06 5.14
CA CYS A 50 15.04 4.77 5.67
C CYS A 50 13.61 4.36 5.31
N SER A 51 13.37 3.06 5.36
CA SER A 51 12.05 2.42 5.36
C SER A 51 11.84 1.68 6.69
N LEU A 52 10.62 1.75 7.22
CA LEU A 52 10.25 1.13 8.50
C LEU A 52 9.25 0.00 8.30
N ASP A 53 9.58 -1.20 8.78
CA ASP A 53 8.68 -2.35 8.82
C ASP A 53 8.03 -2.44 10.20
N ILE A 54 6.73 -2.18 10.25
CA ILE A 54 5.98 -2.11 11.51
C ILE A 54 5.17 -3.39 11.67
N GLU A 55 5.48 -4.14 12.73
CA GLU A 55 4.72 -5.33 13.08
C GLU A 55 3.30 -4.96 13.51
N VAL A 56 2.33 -5.52 12.79
CA VAL A 56 0.91 -5.45 13.11
C VAL A 56 0.57 -6.66 13.97
N THR A 57 0.05 -6.41 15.18
CA THR A 57 -0.22 -7.48 16.15
C THR A 57 -1.69 -7.90 16.13
N GLU A 58 -1.95 -9.07 16.72
CA GLU A 58 -3.29 -9.65 16.89
C GLU A 58 -4.29 -8.72 17.59
N ASP A 59 -3.79 -7.76 18.37
CA ASP A 59 -4.58 -6.77 19.09
C ASP A 59 -5.44 -5.89 18.16
N LEU A 60 -4.96 -5.65 16.94
CA LEU A 60 -5.66 -4.85 15.93
C LEU A 60 -6.74 -5.68 15.19
N CYS A 61 -6.70 -7.01 15.29
CA CYS A 61 -7.73 -7.89 14.76
C CYS A 61 -9.04 -7.88 15.56
N ALA A 62 -9.03 -7.29 16.77
CA ALA A 62 -10.20 -7.24 17.64
C ALA A 62 -11.23 -6.16 17.24
N GLY A 63 -10.88 -5.26 16.31
CA GLY A 63 -11.67 -4.08 15.97
C GLY A 63 -11.47 -2.92 16.95
N ASP A 64 -12.08 -1.76 16.65
CA ASP A 64 -11.87 -0.51 17.40
C ASP A 64 -12.65 -0.44 18.73
N ASP A 65 -13.31 -1.52 19.17
CA ASP A 65 -14.05 -1.56 20.45
C ASP A 65 -13.15 -1.26 21.67
N THR A 66 -11.82 -1.34 21.50
CA THR A 66 -10.82 -1.10 22.54
C THR A 66 -10.04 0.21 22.38
N GLY A 67 -10.30 0.99 21.32
CA GLY A 67 -9.54 2.21 20.99
C GLY A 67 -8.09 1.97 20.54
N LYS A 68 -7.66 0.70 20.41
CA LYS A 68 -6.31 0.32 19.96
C LYS A 68 -6.06 0.74 18.50
N ASN A 69 -7.06 0.57 17.63
CA ASN A 69 -6.97 0.99 16.23
C ASN A 69 -6.78 2.51 16.15
N LYS A 70 -7.55 3.28 16.93
CA LYS A 70 -7.36 4.73 17.03
C LYS A 70 -5.97 5.14 17.54
N ALA A 71 -5.44 4.43 18.53
CA ALA A 71 -4.10 4.69 19.04
C ALA A 71 -3.01 4.38 18.00
N PHE A 72 -3.17 3.30 17.24
CA PHE A 72 -2.26 2.92 16.16
C PHE A 72 -2.36 3.90 14.97
N ALA A 73 -3.56 4.32 14.58
CA ALA A 73 -3.77 5.32 13.53
C ALA A 73 -3.07 6.65 13.85
N ARG A 74 -3.10 7.09 15.11
CA ARG A 74 -2.35 8.29 15.55
C ARG A 74 -0.83 8.14 15.39
N LYS A 75 -0.30 6.93 15.52
CA LYS A 75 1.12 6.65 15.29
C LYS A 75 1.46 6.71 13.80
N CYS A 76 0.61 6.13 12.96
CA CYS A 76 0.74 6.20 11.51
C CYS A 76 0.66 7.65 11.01
N ALA A 77 -0.23 8.46 11.60
CA ALA A 77 -0.31 9.90 11.30
C ALA A 77 1.01 10.63 11.56
N LEU A 78 1.73 10.32 12.64
CA LEU A 78 3.06 10.90 12.90
C LEU A 78 4.08 10.54 11.80
N LEU A 79 4.04 9.31 11.29
CA LEU A 79 4.92 8.86 10.21
C LEU A 79 4.60 9.57 8.90
N ASN A 80 3.31 9.62 8.54
CA ASN A 80 2.81 10.30 7.34
C ASN A 80 3.14 11.80 7.37
N GLU A 81 2.90 12.48 8.50
CA GLU A 81 3.22 13.91 8.68
C GLU A 81 4.72 14.19 8.55
N ALA A 82 5.58 13.23 8.93
CA ALA A 82 7.02 13.33 8.79
C ALA A 82 7.54 12.91 7.40
N GLY A 83 6.67 12.42 6.50
CA GLY A 83 7.06 11.93 5.19
C GLY A 83 7.92 10.66 5.23
N LEU A 84 7.83 9.87 6.31
CA LEU A 84 8.59 8.63 6.43
C LEU A 84 7.96 7.51 5.60
N VAL A 85 8.81 6.70 4.98
CA VAL A 85 8.40 5.48 4.29
C VAL A 85 8.24 4.36 5.32
N PHE A 86 7.06 3.72 5.35
CA PHE A 86 6.82 2.59 6.25
C PHE A 86 5.85 1.58 5.65
N GLY A 87 5.96 0.33 6.06
CA GLY A 87 5.00 -0.71 5.73
C GLY A 87 4.58 -1.53 6.94
N PHE A 88 3.67 -2.47 6.68
CA PHE A 88 3.16 -3.36 7.71
C PHE A 88 3.53 -4.80 7.44
N VAL A 89 3.98 -5.49 8.50
CA VAL A 89 4.24 -6.92 8.49
C VAL A 89 3.22 -7.61 9.37
N PHE A 90 2.57 -8.66 8.86
CA PHE A 90 1.57 -9.42 9.60
C PHE A 90 1.69 -10.92 9.34
N ASP A 91 1.92 -11.69 10.41
CA ASP A 91 1.86 -13.16 10.38
C ASP A 91 0.54 -13.66 10.99
N ALA A 92 -0.33 -14.18 10.12
CA ALA A 92 -1.62 -14.72 10.53
C ALA A 92 -1.52 -16.00 11.38
N GLY A 93 -0.46 -16.79 11.19
CA GLY A 93 -0.17 -17.99 11.96
C GLY A 93 0.25 -17.68 13.39
N VAL A 94 1.10 -16.67 13.58
CA VAL A 94 1.46 -16.16 14.93
C VAL A 94 0.23 -15.56 15.61
N ALA A 95 -0.56 -14.75 14.89
CA ALA A 95 -1.78 -14.17 15.45
C ALA A 95 -2.79 -15.25 15.89
N GLN A 96 -2.95 -16.32 15.10
CA GLN A 96 -3.89 -17.41 15.40
C GLN A 96 -3.54 -18.17 16.70
N GLN A 97 -2.27 -18.19 17.12
CA GLN A 97 -1.88 -18.84 18.37
C GLN A 97 -2.35 -18.08 19.61
N LYS A 98 -2.65 -16.78 19.47
CA LYS A 98 -3.00 -15.88 20.58
C LYS A 98 -4.48 -15.53 20.59
N ILE A 99 -5.11 -15.44 19.43
CA ILE A 99 -6.53 -15.10 19.30
C ILE A 99 -7.26 -16.08 18.39
N GLN A 100 -8.57 -16.18 18.59
CA GLN A 100 -9.44 -16.82 17.60
C GLN A 100 -9.53 -15.94 16.34
N LEU A 101 -8.73 -16.30 15.33
CA LEU A 101 -8.63 -15.59 14.05
C LEU A 101 -9.62 -16.18 13.03
N SER A 102 -10.37 -15.32 12.36
CA SER A 102 -11.31 -15.68 11.29
C SER A 102 -11.07 -14.83 10.05
N ILE A 103 -11.58 -15.27 8.90
CA ILE A 103 -11.43 -14.52 7.63
C ILE A 103 -12.03 -13.11 7.73
N LYS A 104 -13.08 -12.93 8.53
CA LYS A 104 -13.71 -11.62 8.77
C LYS A 104 -12.77 -10.68 9.51
N LYS A 105 -12.07 -11.17 10.53
CA LYS A 105 -11.07 -10.37 11.28
C LYS A 105 -9.89 -9.99 10.40
N ILE A 106 -9.40 -10.94 9.60
CA ILE A 106 -8.31 -10.69 8.64
C ILE A 106 -8.72 -9.59 7.64
N ARG A 107 -9.90 -9.69 7.03
CA ARG A 107 -10.40 -8.65 6.12
C ARG A 107 -10.55 -7.29 6.79
N SER A 108 -11.08 -7.25 8.00
CA SER A 108 -11.22 -6.00 8.76
C SER A 108 -9.87 -5.39 9.13
N LEU A 109 -8.86 -6.21 9.42
CA LEU A 109 -7.50 -5.76 9.67
C LEU A 109 -6.91 -5.14 8.40
N ILE A 110 -7.08 -5.78 7.24
CA ILE A 110 -6.59 -5.28 5.94
C ILE A 110 -7.28 -3.96 5.58
N ASP A 111 -8.60 -3.85 5.76
CA ASP A 111 -9.32 -2.58 5.60
C ASP A 111 -8.65 -1.47 6.43
N PHE A 112 -8.43 -1.73 7.73
CA PHE A 112 -7.82 -0.78 8.64
C PHE A 112 -6.37 -0.43 8.26
N MET A 113 -5.55 -1.42 7.92
CA MET A 113 -4.14 -1.24 7.55
C MET A 113 -4.02 -0.33 6.33
N LEU A 114 -4.75 -0.61 5.26
CA LEU A 114 -4.63 0.16 4.02
C LEU A 114 -5.15 1.60 4.16
N GLU A 115 -6.09 1.84 5.09
CA GLU A 115 -6.53 3.19 5.46
C GLU A 115 -5.44 4.04 6.16
N GLN A 116 -4.32 3.43 6.59
CA GLN A 116 -3.20 4.16 7.20
C GLN A 116 -2.12 4.59 6.19
N TYR A 117 -2.32 4.32 4.89
CA TYR A 117 -1.39 4.63 3.81
C TYR A 117 0.03 4.03 3.95
N PRO A 118 0.19 2.75 4.37
CA PRO A 118 1.52 2.13 4.37
C PRO A 118 2.06 2.04 2.93
N ASN A 119 3.36 2.26 2.74
CA ASN A 119 4.06 2.10 1.46
C ASN A 119 4.03 0.66 0.93
N HIS A 120 3.97 -0.31 1.85
CA HIS A 120 3.86 -1.72 1.53
C HIS A 120 3.19 -2.50 2.66
N VAL A 121 2.68 -3.67 2.32
CA VAL A 121 2.21 -4.69 3.26
C VAL A 121 2.84 -6.03 2.91
N GLN A 122 3.29 -6.75 3.93
CA GLN A 122 3.85 -8.11 3.86
C GLN A 122 3.02 -9.01 4.77
N LEU A 123 2.45 -10.07 4.20
CA LEU A 123 1.37 -10.85 4.79
C LEU A 123 1.70 -12.35 4.72
N GLU A 124 1.97 -12.94 5.87
CA GLU A 124 2.31 -14.35 5.98
C GLU A 124 1.16 -15.20 6.50
N CYS A 125 1.00 -16.41 5.94
CA CYS A 125 -0.09 -17.30 6.32
C CYS A 125 0.30 -18.78 6.47
N ASP A 126 1.57 -19.14 6.34
CA ASP A 126 2.02 -20.55 6.36
C ASP A 126 1.92 -21.21 7.73
N GLY A 127 1.92 -20.41 8.80
CA GLY A 127 1.66 -20.87 10.16
C GLY A 127 0.19 -21.22 10.44
N LEU A 128 -0.76 -20.87 9.56
CA LEU A 128 -2.18 -21.10 9.82
C LEU A 128 -2.53 -22.59 9.90
N ARG A 129 -3.44 -22.91 10.83
CA ARG A 129 -3.97 -24.25 11.06
C ARG A 129 -5.51 -24.22 11.10
N PRO A 130 -6.19 -25.30 10.67
CA PRO A 130 -7.64 -25.37 10.77
C PRO A 130 -8.11 -25.21 12.23
N SER A 131 -9.21 -24.49 12.42
CA SER A 131 -9.83 -24.26 13.72
C SER A 131 -11.36 -24.21 13.59
N ALA A 132 -12.08 -24.08 14.71
CA ALA A 132 -13.54 -24.00 14.72
C ALA A 132 -14.12 -22.84 13.87
N VAL A 133 -13.34 -21.79 13.58
CA VAL A 133 -13.78 -20.60 12.82
C VAL A 133 -12.96 -20.35 11.55
N LEU A 134 -12.03 -21.25 11.22
CA LEU A 134 -11.14 -21.14 10.07
C LEU A 134 -10.90 -22.54 9.50
N SER A 135 -11.63 -22.90 8.44
CA SER A 135 -11.49 -24.20 7.79
C SER A 135 -10.24 -24.28 6.91
N THR A 136 -9.90 -25.49 6.45
CA THR A 136 -8.82 -25.68 5.45
C THR A 136 -9.10 -24.92 4.16
N GLN A 137 -10.36 -24.81 3.75
CA GLN A 137 -10.74 -24.02 2.58
C GLN A 137 -10.54 -22.52 2.84
N ASP A 138 -10.89 -22.04 4.04
CA ASP A 138 -10.65 -20.64 4.41
C ASP A 138 -9.16 -20.29 4.40
N ILE A 139 -8.28 -21.20 4.85
CA ILE A 139 -6.83 -20.99 4.80
C ILE A 139 -6.34 -20.83 3.35
N LYS A 140 -6.87 -21.63 2.41
CA LYS A 140 -6.56 -21.45 0.98
C LYS A 140 -7.05 -20.09 0.47
N THR A 141 -8.25 -19.68 0.88
CA THR A 141 -8.80 -18.37 0.55
C THR A 141 -7.96 -17.24 1.13
N VAL A 142 -7.47 -17.36 2.37
CA VAL A 142 -6.57 -16.38 3.00
C VAL A 142 -5.27 -16.26 2.22
N ARG A 143 -4.66 -17.39 1.83
CA ARG A 143 -3.43 -17.37 1.01
C ARG A 143 -3.64 -16.66 -0.33
N ALA A 144 -4.72 -16.99 -1.05
CA ALA A 144 -5.03 -16.32 -2.30
C ALA A 144 -5.31 -14.82 -2.10
N PHE A 145 -5.99 -14.46 -1.01
CA PHE A 145 -6.28 -13.08 -0.65
C PHE A 145 -5.02 -12.28 -0.29
N PHE A 146 -4.11 -12.84 0.52
CA PHE A 146 -2.83 -12.19 0.87
C PHE A 146 -1.98 -11.94 -0.36
N TYR A 147 -1.82 -12.96 -1.21
CA TYR A 147 -1.12 -12.82 -2.49
C TYR A 147 -1.73 -11.71 -3.36
N ALA A 148 -3.06 -11.62 -3.41
CA ALA A 148 -3.75 -10.58 -4.16
C ALA A 148 -3.54 -9.19 -3.57
N VAL A 149 -3.55 -9.05 -2.24
CA VAL A 149 -3.26 -7.79 -1.54
C VAL A 149 -1.82 -7.35 -1.85
N GLU A 150 -0.83 -8.22 -1.71
CA GLU A 150 0.57 -7.89 -1.99
C GLU A 150 0.78 -7.55 -3.47
N THR A 151 0.23 -8.37 -4.38
CA THR A 151 0.33 -8.13 -5.83
C THR A 151 -0.26 -6.77 -6.20
N PHE A 152 -1.47 -6.47 -5.71
CA PHE A 152 -2.17 -5.25 -6.09
C PHE A 152 -1.57 -4.01 -5.42
N TYR A 153 -1.31 -4.09 -4.10
CA TYR A 153 -1.00 -2.93 -3.29
C TYR A 153 0.51 -2.67 -3.20
N THR A 154 1.28 -3.67 -2.80
CA THR A 154 2.74 -3.57 -2.61
C THR A 154 3.46 -3.57 -3.95
N TYR A 155 3.38 -4.67 -4.70
CA TYR A 155 4.08 -4.81 -5.98
C TYR A 155 3.47 -3.94 -7.08
N GLY A 156 2.17 -3.65 -6.97
CA GLY A 156 1.48 -2.68 -7.81
C GLY A 156 1.70 -1.21 -7.43
N ARG A 157 2.47 -0.94 -6.36
CA ARG A 157 2.85 0.41 -5.90
C ARG A 157 1.63 1.35 -5.78
N ALA A 158 0.57 0.85 -5.15
CA ALA A 158 -0.76 1.45 -5.28
C ALA A 158 -1.06 2.57 -4.28
N VAL A 159 -0.25 2.70 -3.23
CA VAL A 159 -0.43 3.63 -2.10
C VAL A 159 -0.89 5.04 -2.48
N PRO A 160 -0.25 5.74 -3.46
CA PRO A 160 -0.63 7.12 -3.76
C PRO A 160 -2.00 7.28 -4.42
N TRP A 161 -2.60 6.22 -4.99
CA TRP A 161 -3.85 6.31 -5.75
C TRP A 161 -4.94 5.32 -5.33
N PHE A 162 -4.61 4.27 -4.56
CA PHE A 162 -5.50 3.13 -4.31
C PHE A 162 -6.84 3.55 -3.70
N LEU A 163 -6.81 4.31 -2.61
CA LEU A 163 -8.03 4.73 -1.92
C LEU A 163 -8.84 5.73 -2.74
N THR A 164 -8.16 6.60 -3.49
CA THR A 164 -8.79 7.55 -4.43
C THR A 164 -9.56 6.83 -5.54
N VAL A 165 -8.96 5.79 -6.13
CA VAL A 165 -9.62 4.92 -7.13
C VAL A 165 -10.75 4.08 -6.51
N LEU A 166 -10.67 3.79 -5.22
CA LEU A 166 -11.68 3.00 -4.53
C LEU A 166 -12.92 3.81 -4.12
N GLU A 167 -12.75 5.11 -3.82
CA GLU A 167 -13.81 5.99 -3.33
C GLU A 167 -15.06 5.94 -4.23
N PRO A 168 -14.97 6.11 -5.57
CA PRO A 168 -16.15 6.13 -6.42
C PRO A 168 -16.91 4.81 -6.38
N LEU A 169 -16.20 3.71 -6.20
CA LEU A 169 -16.77 2.36 -6.21
C LEU A 169 -17.56 2.05 -4.94
N LYS A 170 -17.33 2.81 -3.85
CA LYS A 170 -17.97 2.65 -2.52
C LYS A 170 -17.88 1.22 -2.01
N ILE A 171 -16.69 0.63 -2.13
CA ILE A 171 -16.38 -0.72 -1.68
C ILE A 171 -15.19 -0.66 -0.72
N ARG A 172 -15.14 -1.59 0.22
CA ARG A 172 -14.01 -1.69 1.16
C ARG A 172 -12.81 -2.34 0.48
N PRO A 173 -11.57 -1.98 0.88
CA PRO A 173 -10.35 -2.58 0.32
C PRO A 173 -10.38 -4.10 0.28
N SER A 174 -10.77 -4.73 1.39
CA SER A 174 -10.81 -6.20 1.50
C SER A 174 -11.80 -6.86 0.55
N VAL A 175 -12.90 -6.19 0.20
CA VAL A 175 -13.87 -6.68 -0.78
C VAL A 175 -13.28 -6.57 -2.18
N PHE A 176 -12.74 -5.40 -2.53
CA PHE A 176 -12.09 -5.16 -3.82
C PHE A 176 -10.94 -6.14 -4.07
N LEU A 177 -10.07 -6.35 -3.07
CA LEU A 177 -8.93 -7.26 -3.17
C LEU A 177 -9.33 -8.74 -3.12
N SER A 178 -10.46 -9.07 -2.49
CA SER A 178 -11.04 -10.43 -2.62
C SER A 178 -11.53 -10.69 -4.04
N ASP A 179 -12.18 -9.71 -4.67
CA ASP A 179 -12.59 -9.82 -6.07
C ASP A 179 -11.37 -9.90 -7.00
N PHE A 180 -10.29 -9.18 -6.69
CA PHE A 180 -9.03 -9.27 -7.43
C PHE A 180 -8.39 -10.66 -7.30
N ALA A 181 -8.42 -11.27 -6.10
CA ALA A 181 -7.94 -12.64 -5.91
C ALA A 181 -8.68 -13.65 -6.80
N GLU A 182 -10.00 -13.51 -6.93
CA GLU A 182 -10.79 -14.34 -7.84
C GLU A 182 -10.48 -14.04 -9.31
N TRP A 183 -10.27 -12.78 -9.67
CA TRP A 183 -9.84 -12.40 -11.01
C TRP A 183 -8.46 -12.99 -11.36
N GLN A 184 -7.49 -12.94 -10.45
CA GLN A 184 -6.16 -13.55 -10.65
C GLN A 184 -6.26 -15.07 -10.83
N ARG A 185 -7.12 -15.73 -10.05
CA ARG A 185 -7.37 -17.18 -10.19
C ARG A 185 -7.94 -17.50 -11.58
N CYS A 186 -8.88 -16.71 -12.08
CA CYS A 186 -9.48 -16.89 -13.40
C CYS A 186 -8.52 -16.59 -14.56
N ASN A 187 -7.50 -15.75 -14.35
CA ASN A 187 -6.50 -15.36 -15.35
C ASN A 187 -5.16 -16.10 -15.21
N ASN A 188 -5.09 -17.16 -14.38
CA ASN A 188 -3.88 -17.96 -14.15
C ASN A 188 -2.65 -17.14 -13.72
N CYS A 189 -2.86 -16.14 -12.87
CA CYS A 189 -1.82 -15.30 -12.27
C CYS A 189 -2.02 -15.14 -10.74
N GLY A 190 -2.79 -16.04 -10.13
CA GLY A 190 -3.02 -16.08 -8.68
C GLY A 190 -2.03 -16.97 -7.94
N ALA A 191 -2.21 -17.08 -6.62
CA ALA A 191 -1.38 -17.95 -5.77
C ALA A 191 -1.34 -19.39 -6.30
N GLY A 192 -0.13 -19.91 -6.55
CA GLY A 192 0.10 -21.25 -7.06
C GLY A 192 0.04 -21.41 -8.59
N SER A 193 -0.15 -20.33 -9.35
CA SER A 193 -0.12 -20.35 -10.83
C SER A 193 1.30 -20.39 -11.43
N GLY A 194 2.33 -20.13 -10.62
CA GLY A 194 3.72 -19.95 -11.05
C GLY A 194 4.09 -18.50 -11.39
N PHE A 195 3.11 -17.59 -11.45
CA PHE A 195 3.37 -16.16 -11.49
C PHE A 195 3.96 -15.70 -10.15
N SER A 196 5.06 -14.95 -10.20
CA SER A 196 5.69 -14.32 -9.03
C SER A 196 5.55 -12.81 -9.18
N ALA A 197 4.77 -12.19 -8.29
CA ALA A 197 4.57 -10.74 -8.32
C ALA A 197 5.84 -9.96 -7.97
N GLU A 198 6.71 -10.54 -7.14
CA GLU A 198 7.99 -9.95 -6.77
C GLU A 198 8.97 -9.88 -7.95
N ASP A 199 8.99 -10.92 -8.79
CA ASP A 199 9.92 -11.01 -9.93
C ASP A 199 9.34 -10.38 -11.22
N ALA A 200 8.04 -10.07 -11.24
CA ALA A 200 7.38 -9.55 -12.42
C ALA A 200 7.75 -8.08 -12.67
N PRO A 201 7.98 -7.67 -13.93
CA PRO A 201 8.13 -6.27 -14.27
C PRO A 201 6.90 -5.46 -13.85
N HIS A 202 7.09 -4.29 -13.24
CA HIS A 202 5.98 -3.45 -12.77
C HIS A 202 4.97 -3.15 -13.89
N THR A 203 5.41 -3.01 -15.14
CA THR A 203 4.52 -2.79 -16.29
C THR A 203 3.54 -3.93 -16.55
N GLU A 204 3.88 -5.16 -16.17
CA GLU A 204 2.96 -6.30 -16.30
C GLU A 204 1.90 -6.27 -15.20
N ILE A 205 2.32 -5.97 -13.97
CA ILE A 205 1.41 -5.79 -12.84
C ILE A 205 0.46 -4.63 -13.14
N GLU A 206 0.97 -3.46 -13.56
CA GLU A 206 0.16 -2.29 -13.92
C GLU A 206 -0.94 -2.62 -14.95
N LYS A 207 -0.62 -3.41 -15.98
CA LYS A 207 -1.62 -3.87 -16.97
C LYS A 207 -2.70 -4.72 -16.31
N MET A 208 -2.34 -5.61 -15.38
CA MET A 208 -3.31 -6.40 -14.62
C MET A 208 -4.22 -5.51 -13.77
N LEU A 209 -3.66 -4.51 -13.08
CA LEU A 209 -4.42 -3.56 -12.26
C LEU A 209 -5.40 -2.77 -13.13
N LEU A 210 -4.93 -2.19 -14.24
CA LEU A 210 -5.75 -1.40 -15.15
C LEU A 210 -6.92 -2.20 -15.72
N ASN A 211 -6.66 -3.43 -16.16
CA ASN A 211 -7.69 -4.34 -16.66
C ASN A 211 -8.74 -4.64 -15.58
N PHE A 212 -8.31 -4.94 -14.35
CA PHE A 212 -9.24 -5.23 -13.25
C PHE A 212 -10.03 -4.00 -12.80
N VAL A 213 -9.37 -2.85 -12.64
CA VAL A 213 -10.01 -1.59 -12.26
C VAL A 213 -11.07 -1.21 -13.30
N LYS A 214 -10.78 -1.35 -14.59
CA LYS A 214 -11.75 -1.11 -15.66
C LYS A 214 -13.03 -1.91 -15.48
N LEU A 215 -12.89 -3.22 -15.25
CA LEU A 215 -14.04 -4.11 -15.00
C LEU A 215 -14.85 -3.63 -13.80
N LYS A 216 -14.20 -3.17 -12.71
CA LYS A 216 -14.90 -2.65 -11.53
C LYS A 216 -15.67 -1.36 -11.78
N TYR A 217 -15.11 -0.45 -12.56
CA TYR A 217 -15.81 0.78 -12.95
C TYR A 217 -16.99 0.49 -13.89
N GLU A 218 -16.86 -0.48 -14.80
CA GLU A 218 -17.95 -0.95 -15.66
C GLU A 218 -19.07 -1.60 -14.84
N GLU A 219 -18.74 -2.53 -13.92
CA GLU A 219 -19.68 -3.17 -13.00
C GLU A 219 -20.48 -2.15 -12.17
N LYS A 220 -19.82 -1.08 -11.73
CA LYS A 220 -20.44 0.00 -10.94
C LYS A 220 -21.16 1.06 -11.79
N LYS A 221 -21.19 0.91 -13.12
CA LYS A 221 -21.77 1.87 -14.07
C LYS A 221 -21.12 3.26 -13.99
N LEU A 222 -19.80 3.29 -13.83
CA LEU A 222 -18.97 4.49 -13.77
C LEU A 222 -17.94 4.57 -14.91
N PRO A 223 -18.24 4.16 -16.16
CA PRO A 223 -17.23 4.19 -17.22
C PRO A 223 -16.75 5.62 -17.53
N TYR A 224 -17.53 6.65 -17.21
CA TYR A 224 -17.13 8.06 -17.39
C TYR A 224 -16.05 8.51 -16.40
N VAL A 225 -15.91 7.86 -15.24
CA VAL A 225 -14.88 8.18 -14.23
C VAL A 225 -13.58 7.45 -14.52
N TYR A 226 -13.65 6.31 -15.22
CA TYR A 226 -12.50 5.45 -15.46
C TYR A 226 -11.30 6.15 -16.13
N PRO A 227 -11.45 7.05 -17.11
CA PRO A 227 -10.29 7.73 -17.71
C PRO A 227 -9.43 8.48 -16.69
N ALA A 228 -10.04 9.13 -15.69
CA ALA A 228 -9.31 9.81 -14.63
C ALA A 228 -8.57 8.82 -13.71
N ALA A 229 -9.21 7.68 -13.39
CA ALA A 229 -8.57 6.62 -12.62
C ALA A 229 -7.42 5.96 -13.38
N GLU A 230 -7.59 5.70 -14.68
CA GLU A 230 -6.57 5.13 -15.56
C GLU A 230 -5.35 6.03 -15.66
N ASP A 231 -5.54 7.32 -15.92
CA ASP A 231 -4.45 8.28 -16.00
C ASP A 231 -3.71 8.40 -14.65
N MET A 232 -4.43 8.44 -13.54
CA MET A 232 -3.85 8.48 -12.20
C MET A 232 -2.97 7.25 -11.92
N ILE A 233 -3.47 6.04 -12.23
CA ILE A 233 -2.70 4.81 -12.06
C ILE A 233 -1.44 4.82 -12.95
N ARG A 234 -1.58 5.20 -14.22
CA ARG A 234 -0.47 5.21 -15.19
C ARG A 234 0.59 6.26 -14.85
N LEU A 235 0.17 7.45 -14.41
CA LEU A 235 1.06 8.54 -14.03
C LEU A 235 1.86 8.17 -12.78
N HIS A 236 1.20 7.70 -11.71
CA HIS A 236 1.90 7.24 -10.51
C HIS A 236 2.78 6.00 -10.79
N GLY A 237 2.33 5.08 -11.64
CA GLY A 237 3.12 3.93 -12.06
C GLY A 237 4.39 4.32 -12.81
N ALA A 238 4.32 5.33 -13.69
CA ALA A 238 5.48 5.88 -14.37
C ALA A 238 6.44 6.59 -13.40
N PHE A 239 5.92 7.37 -12.45
CA PHE A 239 6.72 7.98 -11.38
C PHE A 239 7.46 6.92 -10.57
N ALA A 240 6.76 5.85 -10.19
CA ALA A 240 7.36 4.78 -9.42
C ALA A 240 8.49 4.07 -10.19
N ARG A 241 8.33 3.85 -11.50
CA ARG A 241 9.39 3.29 -12.36
C ARG A 241 10.56 4.25 -12.54
N ALA A 242 10.30 5.55 -12.68
CA ALA A 242 11.37 6.55 -12.73
C ALA A 242 12.18 6.53 -11.41
N SER A 243 11.52 6.50 -10.25
CA SER A 243 12.21 6.42 -8.97
C SER A 243 13.01 5.13 -8.77
N ALA A 244 12.36 3.98 -8.95
CA ALA A 244 12.93 2.68 -8.57
C ALA A 244 13.84 2.07 -9.66
N GLU A 245 13.47 2.25 -10.92
CA GLU A 245 14.10 1.57 -12.06
C GLU A 245 14.89 2.53 -12.96
N GLN A 246 14.84 3.85 -12.68
CA GLN A 246 15.45 4.89 -13.50
C GLN A 246 14.96 4.86 -14.96
N THR A 247 13.70 4.44 -15.14
CA THR A 247 13.07 4.27 -16.46
C THR A 247 12.26 5.50 -16.85
N GLU A 248 12.55 6.06 -18.01
CA GLU A 248 11.72 7.09 -18.63
C GLU A 248 10.49 6.48 -19.29
N THR A 249 9.32 7.09 -19.09
CA THR A 249 8.05 6.60 -19.67
C THR A 249 7.33 7.75 -20.38
N VAL A 250 6.89 7.51 -21.61
CA VAL A 250 5.97 8.41 -22.32
C VAL A 250 4.54 7.92 -22.13
N LEU A 251 3.64 8.81 -21.72
CA LEU A 251 2.24 8.52 -21.46
C LEU A 251 1.36 9.45 -22.28
N ASP A 252 0.37 8.89 -22.96
CA ASP A 252 -0.79 9.62 -23.44
C ASP A 252 -1.88 9.58 -22.38
N LEU A 253 -2.26 10.76 -21.87
CA LEU A 253 -3.24 10.94 -20.81
C LEU A 253 -4.48 11.67 -21.35
N SER A 254 -5.62 11.42 -20.71
CA SER A 254 -6.89 12.10 -20.98
C SER A 254 -7.04 13.42 -20.20
N TYR A 255 -6.30 13.57 -19.10
CA TYR A 255 -6.25 14.76 -18.26
C TYR A 255 -4.80 15.25 -18.09
N LEU A 256 -4.65 16.53 -17.79
CA LEU A 256 -3.34 17.12 -17.49
C LEU A 256 -2.81 16.57 -16.15
N PRO A 257 -1.51 16.23 -16.05
CA PRO A 257 -0.91 15.83 -14.77
C PRO A 257 -1.12 16.83 -13.63
N ASP A 258 -1.11 18.14 -13.93
CA ASP A 258 -1.32 19.20 -12.94
C ASP A 258 -2.72 19.09 -12.29
N ASP A 259 -3.74 18.70 -13.07
CA ASP A 259 -5.08 18.47 -12.55
C ASP A 259 -5.14 17.16 -11.75
N LEU A 260 -4.47 16.11 -12.21
CA LEU A 260 -4.43 14.79 -11.55
C LEU A 260 -3.71 14.83 -10.19
N PHE A 261 -2.73 15.71 -10.01
CA PHE A 261 -2.07 15.94 -8.72
C PHE A 261 -2.78 16.98 -7.84
N SER A 262 -3.79 17.66 -8.37
CA SER A 262 -4.54 18.63 -7.60
C SER A 262 -5.38 17.95 -6.51
N PRO A 263 -5.72 18.66 -5.41
CA PRO A 263 -6.63 18.14 -4.40
C PRO A 263 -8.02 17.74 -4.95
N TYR A 264 -8.42 18.27 -6.11
CA TYR A 264 -9.70 17.91 -6.75
C TYR A 264 -9.73 16.44 -7.20
N ALA A 265 -8.58 15.87 -7.53
CA ALA A 265 -8.49 14.48 -7.96
C ALA A 265 -8.77 13.47 -6.83
N GLN A 266 -8.89 13.91 -5.57
CA GLN A 266 -9.30 13.04 -4.45
C GLN A 266 -10.76 12.57 -4.54
N ASP A 267 -11.64 13.34 -5.18
CA ASP A 267 -13.00 12.92 -5.53
C ASP A 267 -13.07 12.74 -7.05
N LEU A 268 -12.77 11.52 -7.52
CA LEU A 268 -12.73 11.24 -8.95
C LEU A 268 -14.09 11.43 -9.63
N ARG A 269 -15.22 11.31 -8.92
CA ARG A 269 -16.54 11.53 -9.52
C ARG A 269 -16.74 13.00 -9.85
N LEU A 270 -16.44 13.87 -8.90
CA LEU A 270 -16.51 15.31 -9.09
C LEU A 270 -15.46 15.77 -10.09
N PHE A 271 -14.23 15.25 -9.99
CA PHE A 271 -13.15 15.54 -10.93
C PHE A 271 -13.57 15.25 -12.38
N ALA A 272 -14.07 14.04 -12.65
CA ALA A 272 -14.48 13.64 -14.00
C ALA A 272 -15.72 14.40 -14.52
N SER A 273 -16.50 15.06 -13.67
CA SER A 273 -17.64 15.88 -14.09
C SER A 273 -17.31 17.35 -14.29
N GLU A 274 -16.33 17.87 -13.55
CA GLU A 274 -16.03 19.31 -13.50
C GLU A 274 -14.75 19.70 -14.27
N VAL A 275 -13.78 18.79 -14.36
CA VAL A 275 -12.52 19.04 -15.08
C VAL A 275 -12.67 18.68 -16.54
N CYS A 276 -12.22 19.57 -17.43
CA CYS A 276 -12.28 19.32 -18.86
C CYS A 276 -11.23 18.27 -19.25
N MET A 277 -11.64 17.28 -20.05
CA MET A 277 -10.71 16.33 -20.66
C MET A 277 -9.89 17.04 -21.74
N GLU A 278 -8.59 17.15 -21.50
CA GLU A 278 -7.61 17.67 -22.45
C GLU A 278 -6.52 16.63 -22.65
N SER A 279 -6.57 15.94 -23.80
CA SER A 279 -5.57 14.92 -24.11
C SER A 279 -4.18 15.53 -24.19
N CYS A 280 -3.23 14.93 -23.49
CA CYS A 280 -1.84 15.38 -23.50
C CYS A 280 -0.89 14.20 -23.52
N THR A 281 0.30 14.43 -24.07
CA THR A 281 1.41 13.46 -24.03
C THR A 281 2.48 13.99 -23.08
N VAL A 282 2.92 13.17 -22.15
CA VAL A 282 3.92 13.56 -21.14
C VAL A 282 5.04 12.54 -21.06
N LYS A 283 6.25 13.02 -20.84
CA LYS A 283 7.43 12.20 -20.53
C LYS A 283 7.69 12.29 -19.03
N VAL A 284 7.62 11.17 -18.34
CA VAL A 284 8.06 11.01 -16.94
C VAL A 284 9.50 10.51 -16.92
N PHE A 285 10.34 11.09 -16.08
CA PHE A 285 11.78 10.80 -15.99
C PHE A 285 12.29 10.99 -14.55
N SER A 286 13.48 10.49 -14.27
CA SER A 286 14.14 10.65 -12.96
C SER A 286 14.89 11.99 -12.91
N GLY A 287 14.37 12.93 -12.13
CA GLY A 287 14.97 14.25 -11.90
C GLY A 287 15.99 14.25 -10.76
N ARG A 288 16.51 15.44 -10.42
CA ARG A 288 17.50 15.61 -9.33
C ARG A 288 16.91 15.45 -7.94
N GLU A 289 15.66 15.87 -7.76
CA GLU A 289 14.96 15.86 -6.46
C GLU A 289 13.94 14.72 -6.36
N GLY A 290 13.82 13.89 -7.39
CA GLY A 290 12.80 12.85 -7.50
C GLY A 290 12.28 12.71 -8.93
N PRO A 291 11.30 11.82 -9.15
CA PRO A 291 10.63 11.69 -10.44
C PRO A 291 9.91 12.99 -10.83
N ASP A 292 9.99 13.34 -12.10
CA ASP A 292 9.41 14.57 -12.66
C ASP A 292 8.83 14.30 -14.06
N PHE A 293 8.09 15.25 -14.63
CA PHE A 293 7.48 15.12 -15.95
C PHE A 293 7.63 16.38 -16.82
N SER A 294 7.52 16.18 -18.13
CA SER A 294 7.51 17.26 -19.12
C SER A 294 6.49 16.97 -20.21
N TYR A 295 5.81 18.02 -20.68
CA TYR A 295 4.87 17.92 -21.79
C TYR A 295 5.62 17.71 -23.12
N ILE A 296 5.16 16.76 -23.91
CA ILE A 296 5.62 16.51 -25.28
C ILE A 296 4.59 17.12 -26.21
N ASN A 297 5.01 18.12 -27.00
CA ASN A 297 4.21 18.69 -28.08
C ASN A 297 4.27 17.83 -29.34
#